data_AF-C6S7W0-F1
#
_entry.id   AF-C6S7W0-F1
#
_cell.length_a   1.000
_cell.length_b   1.000
_cell.length_c   1.000
_cell.angle_alpha   90.00
_cell.angle_beta   90.00
_cell.angle_gamma   90.00
#
_symmetry.space_group_name_H-M   'P 1'
#
loop_
_entity.id
_entity.type
_entity.pdbx_description
1 polymer ?
#
loop_
_entity_poly.entity_id
_entity_poly.type
_entity_poly.pdbx_seq_one_letter_code
_entity_poly.pdbx_strand_id
1 'polypeptide(L)'
;MKQRKLSLRPSDKRAPRGGAKGEYDMYKHLVVAVDGSETSINALKHAAELAGVNSARLTLVHVANPAEYMALAPEFLQHESYEAAAVAQGNEVLDAAERTARELGVENTVKHLLVANKGAREMAQDLVDYADENGADLLVLGTHGRTGLMHLLMGSFAETVMRQSHLPLLIIRSKAEEA
;
A
#
# COMPACT_ATOMS: atom_id res chain seq x y z
N MET A 1 -28.93 -5.40 -47.89
CA MET A 1 -28.75 -5.56 -46.42
C MET A 1 -27.46 -4.85 -46.02
N LYS A 2 -27.54 -3.83 -45.16
CA LYS A 2 -26.42 -2.97 -44.74
C LYS A 2 -25.49 -3.73 -43.78
N GLN A 3 -24.20 -3.85 -44.10
CA GLN A 3 -23.19 -4.22 -43.10
C GLN A 3 -22.81 -2.97 -42.28
N ARG A 4 -22.95 -3.07 -40.96
CA ARG A 4 -22.56 -2.03 -40.00
C ARG A 4 -21.04 -2.05 -39.85
N LYS A 5 -20.37 -0.94 -40.17
CA LYS A 5 -18.99 -0.69 -39.70
C LYS A 5 -19.04 -0.50 -38.18
N LEU A 6 -18.39 -1.39 -37.43
CA LEU A 6 -18.12 -1.17 -36.02
C LEU A 6 -16.91 -0.22 -35.92
N SER A 7 -17.16 1.04 -35.58
CA SER A 7 -16.12 2.02 -35.28
C SER A 7 -15.51 1.68 -33.92
N LEU A 8 -14.25 1.26 -33.88
CA LEU A 8 -13.49 1.10 -32.65
C LEU A 8 -13.29 2.47 -31.98
N ARG A 9 -13.42 2.51 -30.65
CA ARG A 9 -13.18 3.71 -29.83
C ARG A 9 -11.66 3.86 -29.59
N PRO A 10 -11.13 5.09 -29.49
CA PRO A 10 -9.71 5.31 -29.23
C PRO A 10 -9.39 5.05 -27.75
N SER A 11 -9.22 3.80 -27.37
CA SER A 11 -8.59 3.38 -26.11
C SER A 11 -7.65 2.17 -26.25
N ASP A 12 -7.51 1.62 -27.46
CA ASP A 12 -6.69 0.43 -27.72
C ASP A 12 -5.27 0.79 -28.14
N LYS A 13 -4.51 1.40 -27.21
CA LYS A 13 -3.04 1.45 -27.29
C LYS A 13 -2.42 0.86 -26.02
N ARG A 14 -2.60 -0.43 -25.81
CA ARG A 14 -1.62 -1.23 -25.05
C ARG A 14 -1.12 -2.33 -25.97
N ALA A 15 0.16 -2.25 -26.32
CA ALA A 15 0.83 -3.26 -27.13
C ALA A 15 0.84 -4.61 -26.38
N PRO A 16 0.78 -5.74 -27.11
CA PRO A 16 0.85 -7.05 -26.48
C PRO A 16 2.26 -7.32 -25.96
N ARG A 17 2.40 -7.65 -24.67
CA ARG A 17 3.67 -8.14 -24.11
C ARG A 17 3.69 -9.66 -24.18
N GLY A 18 4.40 -10.19 -25.17
CA GLY A 18 4.74 -11.62 -25.26
C GLY A 18 5.79 -11.87 -26.33
N GLY A 19 7.02 -12.22 -25.92
CA GLY A 19 8.05 -12.72 -26.82
C GLY A 19 9.45 -12.78 -26.20
N ALA A 20 10.07 -13.96 -26.29
CA ALA A 20 11.44 -14.32 -25.95
C ALA A 20 11.82 -14.43 -24.45
N LYS A 21 12.48 -15.55 -24.15
CA LYS A 21 12.99 -15.97 -22.86
C LYS A 21 14.03 -14.94 -22.35
N GLY A 22 13.67 -14.04 -21.42
CA GLY A 22 14.67 -13.31 -20.62
C GLY A 22 14.48 -11.82 -20.29
N GLU A 23 13.38 -11.14 -20.64
CA GLU A 23 13.16 -9.75 -20.18
C GLU A 23 11.72 -9.58 -19.66
N TYR A 24 11.49 -9.97 -18.41
CA TYR A 24 10.39 -9.40 -17.65
C TYR A 24 10.89 -8.06 -17.14
N ASP A 25 10.34 -6.94 -17.62
CA ASP A 25 10.50 -5.64 -16.96
C ASP A 25 10.04 -5.81 -15.51
N MET A 26 11.02 -5.99 -14.63
CA MET A 26 10.81 -6.31 -13.22
C MET A 26 10.41 -5.02 -12.48
N TYR A 27 9.60 -5.14 -11.42
CA TYR A 27 9.01 -3.99 -10.70
C TYR A 27 10.06 -2.92 -10.33
N LYS A 28 9.93 -1.71 -10.87
CA LYS A 28 10.89 -0.59 -10.68
C LYS A 28 10.46 0.37 -9.59
N HIS A 29 9.17 0.41 -9.27
CA HIS A 29 8.64 1.21 -8.18
C HIS A 29 7.64 0.39 -7.36
N LEU A 30 7.97 0.17 -6.09
CA LEU A 30 7.11 -0.51 -5.13
C LEU A 30 6.58 0.53 -4.14
N VAL A 31 5.26 0.54 -3.95
CA VAL A 31 4.62 1.28 -2.85
C VAL A 31 4.27 0.29 -1.75
N VAL A 32 4.64 0.58 -0.51
CA VAL A 32 4.36 -0.28 0.65
C VAL A 32 3.51 0.50 1.65
N ALA A 33 2.34 -0.02 1.99
CA ALA A 33 1.56 0.54 3.08
C ALA A 33 2.11 0.09 4.43
N VAL A 34 2.36 1.05 5.32
CA VAL A 34 2.89 0.81 6.66
C VAL A 34 2.02 1.49 7.72
N ASP A 35 1.68 0.75 8.77
CA ASP A 35 0.86 1.20 9.91
C ASP A 35 1.56 0.97 11.26
N GLY A 36 2.81 0.49 11.24
CA GLY A 36 3.59 0.16 12.43
C GLY A 36 3.29 -1.22 13.01
N SER A 37 2.29 -1.94 12.49
CA SER A 37 2.01 -3.33 12.90
C SER A 37 3.11 -4.29 12.44
N GLU A 38 3.26 -5.41 13.14
CA GLU A 38 4.19 -6.48 12.73
C GLU A 38 3.91 -6.99 11.32
N THR A 39 2.63 -7.00 10.91
CA THR A 39 2.23 -7.48 9.59
C THR A 39 2.66 -6.55 8.47
N SER A 40 2.59 -5.23 8.68
CA SER A 40 3.07 -4.25 7.70
C SER A 40 4.59 -4.20 7.65
N ILE A 41 5.28 -4.38 8.78
CA ILE A 41 6.74 -4.53 8.81
C ILE A 41 7.19 -5.83 8.12
N ASN A 42 6.45 -6.93 8.26
CA ASN A 42 6.71 -8.14 7.50
C ASN A 42 6.52 -7.91 5.99
N ALA A 43 5.49 -7.17 5.60
CA ALA A 43 5.27 -6.79 4.21
C ALA A 43 6.41 -5.94 3.65
N LEU A 44 6.91 -4.98 4.44
CA LEU A 44 8.08 -4.18 4.12
C LEU A 44 9.33 -5.04 3.91
N LYS A 45 9.59 -6.03 4.75
CA LYS A 45 10.76 -6.93 4.59
C LYS A 45 10.75 -7.62 3.22
N HIS A 46 9.62 -8.18 2.82
CA HIS A 46 9.47 -8.81 1.50
C HIS A 46 9.60 -7.80 0.35
N ALA A 47 9.02 -6.60 0.51
CA ALA A 47 9.17 -5.54 -0.48
C ALA A 47 10.62 -5.09 -0.63
N ALA A 48 11.37 -5.01 0.47
CA ALA A 48 12.77 -4.62 0.48
C ALA A 48 13.66 -5.66 -0.21
N GLU A 49 13.45 -6.95 0.05
CA GLU A 49 14.12 -8.05 -0.67
C GLU A 49 13.88 -7.93 -2.18
N LEU A 50 12.61 -7.72 -2.59
CA LEU A 50 12.25 -7.56 -3.99
C LEU A 50 12.90 -6.31 -4.60
N ALA A 51 12.83 -5.18 -3.90
CA ALA A 51 13.43 -3.93 -4.33
C ALA A 51 14.96 -4.04 -4.50
N GLY A 52 15.64 -4.72 -3.58
CA GLY A 52 17.08 -4.95 -3.65
C GLY A 52 17.49 -5.76 -4.88
N VAL A 53 16.75 -6.84 -5.20
CA VAL A 53 17.03 -7.70 -6.36
C VAL A 53 16.97 -6.93 -7.68
N ASN A 54 16.17 -5.86 -7.76
CA ASN A 54 16.04 -5.14 -9.03
C ASN A 54 16.18 -3.62 -8.98
N SER A 55 16.92 -3.16 -7.96
CA SER A 55 17.31 -1.77 -7.74
C SER A 55 16.10 -0.82 -7.84
N ALA A 56 14.96 -1.29 -7.33
CA ALA A 56 13.70 -0.58 -7.40
C ALA A 56 13.65 0.56 -6.38
N ARG A 57 12.89 1.59 -6.71
CA ARG A 57 12.46 2.59 -5.74
C ARG A 57 11.44 1.98 -4.78
N LEU A 58 11.60 2.24 -3.49
CA LEU A 58 10.64 1.87 -2.46
C LEU A 58 9.99 3.14 -1.91
N THR A 59 8.67 3.26 -2.02
CA THR A 59 7.91 4.35 -1.41
C THR A 59 7.08 3.79 -0.25
N LEU A 60 7.37 4.22 0.96
CA LEU A 60 6.66 3.89 2.19
C LEU A 60 5.52 4.87 2.37
N VAL A 61 4.30 4.35 2.51
CA VAL A 61 3.09 5.18 2.66
C VAL A 61 2.38 4.82 3.95
N HIS A 62 2.11 5.82 4.77
CA HIS A 62 1.23 5.72 5.93
C HIS A 62 -0.02 6.56 5.68
N VAL A 63 -1.19 6.03 6.02
CA VAL A 63 -2.46 6.75 5.97
C VAL A 63 -2.89 7.07 7.39
N ALA A 64 -2.62 8.30 7.82
CA ALA A 64 -3.01 8.80 9.13
C ALA A 64 -4.51 9.11 9.14
N ASN A 65 -5.20 8.66 10.19
CA ASN A 65 -6.64 8.84 10.35
C ASN A 65 -6.97 9.62 11.63
N PRO A 66 -7.12 10.95 11.57
CA PRO A 66 -7.45 11.77 12.74
C PRO A 66 -8.77 11.37 13.42
N ALA A 67 -9.69 10.70 12.71
CA ALA A 67 -10.96 10.25 13.26
C ALA A 67 -10.80 9.15 14.34
N GLU A 68 -9.71 8.38 14.33
CA GLU A 68 -9.40 7.41 15.38
C GLU A 68 -9.16 8.08 16.73
N TYR A 69 -8.47 9.23 16.71
CA TYR A 69 -8.22 10.02 17.93
C TYR A 69 -9.48 10.72 18.43
N MET A 70 -10.36 11.17 17.52
CA MET A 70 -11.66 11.73 17.88
C MET A 70 -12.53 10.72 18.65
N ALA A 71 -12.50 9.44 18.25
CA ALA A 71 -13.28 8.40 18.92
C ALA A 71 -12.77 8.09 20.33
N LEU A 72 -11.47 8.26 20.58
CA LEU A 72 -10.83 7.94 21.85
C LEU A 72 -10.95 9.07 22.89
N ALA A 73 -11.05 10.33 22.45
CA ALA A 73 -11.09 11.47 23.36
C ALA A 73 -11.95 12.63 22.84
N PRO A 74 -13.25 12.44 22.54
CA PRO A 74 -14.09 13.42 21.83
C PRO A 74 -14.27 14.76 22.54
N GLU A 75 -13.94 14.85 23.84
CA GLU A 75 -14.22 16.01 24.69
C GLU A 75 -12.96 16.78 25.15
N PHE A 76 -11.75 16.31 24.80
CA PHE A 76 -10.51 16.84 25.40
C PHE A 76 -9.54 17.53 24.43
N LEU A 77 -9.71 17.38 23.12
CA LEU A 77 -8.79 17.93 22.12
C LEU A 77 -9.55 18.64 21.00
N GLN A 78 -8.99 19.72 20.46
CA GLN A 78 -9.54 20.39 19.28
C GLN A 78 -9.20 19.60 18.01
N HIS A 79 -9.96 19.78 16.93
CA HIS A 79 -9.74 19.09 15.65
C HIS A 79 -8.29 19.18 15.13
N GLU A 80 -7.69 20.36 15.21
CA GLU A 80 -6.28 20.58 14.82
C GLU A 80 -5.30 19.75 15.67
N SER A 81 -5.65 19.45 16.93
CA SER A 81 -4.84 18.63 17.81
C SER A 81 -4.91 17.14 17.46
N TYR A 82 -6.04 16.64 16.96
CA TYR A 82 -6.15 15.25 16.49
C TYR A 82 -5.36 15.02 15.22
N GLU A 83 -5.44 15.96 14.26
CA GLU A 83 -4.67 15.87 13.03
C GLU A 83 -3.17 15.93 13.33
N ALA A 84 -2.73 16.88 14.17
CA ALA A 84 -1.33 16.96 14.58
C ALA A 84 -0.84 15.68 15.26
N ALA A 85 -1.66 15.06 16.12
CA ALA A 85 -1.32 13.81 16.79
C ALA A 85 -1.20 12.63 15.79
N ALA A 86 -2.16 12.50 14.87
CA ALA A 86 -2.15 11.46 13.84
C ALA A 86 -0.97 11.62 12.87
N VAL A 87 -0.66 12.86 12.47
CA VAL A 87 0.51 13.18 11.64
C VAL A 87 1.82 12.87 12.38
N ALA A 88 1.93 13.24 13.66
CA ALA A 88 3.12 12.94 14.45
C ALA A 88 3.36 11.43 14.56
N GLN A 89 2.33 10.66 14.95
CA GLN A 89 2.42 9.20 15.03
C GLN A 89 2.75 8.57 13.68
N GLY A 90 2.10 9.02 12.60
CA GLY A 90 2.35 8.48 11.27
C GLY A 90 3.78 8.74 10.79
N ASN A 91 4.36 9.89 11.14
CA ASN A 91 5.77 10.16 10.86
C ASN A 91 6.71 9.25 11.67
N GLU A 92 6.39 8.95 12.93
CA GLU A 92 7.16 7.98 13.73
C GLU A 92 7.15 6.57 13.09
N VAL A 93 5.98 6.14 12.59
CA VAL A 93 5.82 4.88 11.85
C VAL A 93 6.68 4.89 10.58
N LEU A 94 6.61 5.94 9.79
CA LEU A 94 7.38 6.07 8.55
C LEU A 94 8.89 6.12 8.81
N ASP A 95 9.33 6.80 9.87
CA ASP A 95 10.73 6.85 10.29
C ASP A 95 11.24 5.48 10.71
N ALA A 96 10.45 4.71 11.46
CA ALA A 96 10.79 3.34 11.82
C ALA A 96 10.87 2.43 10.59
N ALA A 97 9.90 2.53 9.69
CA ALA A 97 9.87 1.76 8.45
C ALA A 97 11.07 2.09 7.53
N GLU A 98 11.44 3.37 7.40
CA GLU A 98 12.62 3.76 6.63
C GLU A 98 13.91 3.19 7.22
N ARG A 99 14.07 3.23 8.55
CA ARG A 99 15.22 2.58 9.21
C ARG A 99 15.29 1.10 8.87
N THR A 100 14.18 0.38 8.97
CA THR A 100 14.11 -1.04 8.57
C THR A 100 14.47 -1.25 7.10
N ALA A 101 13.96 -0.42 6.18
CA ALA A 101 14.30 -0.54 4.76
C ALA A 101 15.80 -0.35 4.49
N ARG A 102 16.42 0.63 5.17
CA ARG A 102 17.87 0.89 5.07
C ARG A 102 18.71 -0.23 5.67
N GLU A 103 18.31 -0.79 6.81
CA GLU A 103 18.96 -1.96 7.42
C GLU A 103 18.93 -3.20 6.50
N LEU A 104 17.91 -3.28 5.64
CA LEU A 104 17.77 -4.32 4.60
C LEU A 104 18.48 -3.97 3.28
N GLY A 105 19.20 -2.84 3.22
CA GLY A 105 20.01 -2.44 2.07
C GLY A 105 19.28 -1.66 0.98
N VAL A 106 18.07 -1.15 1.23
CA VAL A 106 17.30 -0.36 0.26
C VAL A 106 17.56 1.13 0.44
N GLU A 107 18.52 1.67 -0.32
CA GLU A 107 18.90 3.08 -0.25
C GLU A 107 17.90 4.04 -0.90
N ASN A 108 17.22 3.60 -1.98
CA ASN A 108 16.24 4.41 -2.71
C ASN A 108 14.85 4.33 -2.06
N THR A 109 14.77 4.84 -0.83
CA THR A 109 13.55 4.85 -0.02
C THR A 109 12.97 6.26 0.06
N VAL A 110 11.67 6.40 -0.20
CA VAL A 110 10.90 7.64 -0.06
C VAL A 110 9.78 7.40 0.95
N LYS A 111 9.48 8.39 1.79
CA LYS A 111 8.35 8.37 2.73
C LYS A 111 7.23 9.28 2.23
N HIS A 112 5.99 8.88 2.46
CA HIS A 112 4.84 9.73 2.21
C HIS A 112 3.76 9.48 3.27
N LEU A 113 3.21 10.57 3.79
CA LEU A 113 2.12 10.54 4.76
C LEU A 113 0.87 11.10 4.10
N LEU A 114 -0.18 10.27 4.03
CA LEU A 114 -1.52 10.67 3.64
C LEU A 114 -2.30 10.98 4.92
N VAL A 115 -3.10 12.04 4.91
CA VAL A 115 -4.04 12.35 5.99
C VAL A 115 -5.45 12.16 5.46
N ALA A 116 -6.18 11.24 6.05
CA ALA A 116 -7.53 10.89 5.63
C ALA A 116 -8.52 11.10 6.77
N ASN A 117 -9.41 12.08 6.61
CA ASN A 117 -10.48 12.40 7.57
C ASN A 117 -11.77 11.62 7.29
N LYS A 118 -11.65 10.36 6.82
CA LYS A 118 -12.76 9.60 6.22
C LYS A 118 -12.74 8.13 6.65
N GLY A 119 -13.71 7.35 6.19
CA GLY A 119 -13.81 5.93 6.49
C GLY A 119 -12.74 5.08 5.79
N ALA A 120 -12.68 3.80 6.17
CA ALA A 120 -11.70 2.84 5.65
C ALA A 120 -11.71 2.70 4.11
N ARG A 121 -12.86 2.94 3.47
CA ARG A 121 -12.98 2.87 2.01
C ARG A 121 -12.26 4.02 1.33
N GLU A 122 -12.37 5.22 1.85
CA GLU A 122 -11.72 6.40 1.29
C GLU A 122 -10.23 6.39 1.61
N MET A 123 -9.82 5.96 2.81
CA MET A 123 -8.41 5.75 3.12
C MET A 123 -7.72 4.78 2.14
N ALA A 124 -8.40 3.68 1.82
CA ALA A 124 -7.90 2.70 0.86
C ALA A 124 -7.87 3.28 -0.57
N GLN A 125 -8.84 4.13 -0.93
CA GLN A 125 -8.82 4.84 -2.21
C GLN A 125 -7.65 5.82 -2.30
N ASP A 126 -7.43 6.64 -1.26
CA ASP A 126 -6.33 7.61 -1.22
C ASP A 126 -4.96 6.92 -1.40
N LEU A 127 -4.77 5.73 -0.80
CA LEU A 127 -3.57 4.92 -1.00
C LEU A 127 -3.44 4.41 -2.46
N VAL A 128 -4.53 3.90 -3.04
CA VAL A 128 -4.53 3.40 -4.42
C VAL A 128 -4.26 4.51 -5.42
N ASP A 129 -4.93 5.66 -5.25
CA ASP A 129 -4.79 6.83 -6.10
C ASP A 129 -3.37 7.37 -6.01
N TYR A 130 -2.82 7.52 -4.80
CA TYR A 130 -1.42 7.91 -4.62
C TYR A 130 -0.47 6.95 -5.33
N ALA A 131 -0.66 5.64 -5.20
CA ALA A 131 0.21 4.66 -5.82
C ALA A 131 0.13 4.72 -7.37
N ASP A 132 -1.06 4.86 -7.94
CA ASP A 132 -1.26 4.92 -9.40
C ASP A 132 -0.69 6.22 -9.98
N GLU A 133 -1.01 7.36 -9.35
CA GLU A 133 -0.54 8.68 -9.78
C GLU A 133 0.99 8.81 -9.71
N ASN A 134 1.64 8.10 -8.77
CA ASN A 134 3.09 8.06 -8.64
C ASN A 134 3.75 6.91 -9.42
N GLY A 135 3.00 6.22 -10.29
CA GLY A 135 3.52 5.20 -11.19
C GLY A 135 4.09 3.99 -10.44
N ALA A 136 3.40 3.50 -9.43
CA ALA A 136 3.76 2.26 -8.76
C ALA A 136 3.53 1.07 -9.70
N ASP A 137 4.52 0.19 -9.80
CA ASP A 137 4.37 -1.07 -10.54
C ASP A 137 3.78 -2.18 -9.65
N LEU A 138 3.89 -2.02 -8.32
CA LEU A 138 3.41 -2.97 -7.32
C LEU A 138 3.03 -2.23 -6.03
N LEU A 139 1.82 -2.49 -5.52
CA LEU A 139 1.38 -2.06 -4.19
C LEU A 139 1.44 -3.25 -3.21
N VAL A 140 2.15 -3.08 -2.10
CA VAL A 140 2.45 -4.13 -1.12
C VAL A 140 1.74 -3.85 0.19
N LEU A 141 1.02 -4.85 0.71
CA LEU A 141 0.23 -4.75 1.94
C LEU A 141 0.49 -5.93 2.88
N GLY A 142 0.49 -5.66 4.18
CA GLY A 142 0.41 -6.68 5.23
C GLY A 142 -1.03 -7.13 5.47
N THR A 143 -1.20 -8.39 5.91
CA THR A 143 -2.49 -8.92 6.38
C THR A 143 -2.30 -9.77 7.65
N HIS A 144 -3.27 -9.67 8.55
CA HIS A 144 -3.35 -10.48 9.77
C HIS A 144 -3.51 -11.97 9.43
N GLY A 145 -2.81 -12.84 10.16
CA GLY A 145 -2.81 -14.30 9.98
C GLY A 145 -3.75 -15.08 10.92
N ARG A 146 -3.69 -16.41 10.80
CA ARG A 146 -4.71 -17.42 11.19
C ARG A 146 -4.91 -17.69 12.70
N THR A 147 -4.45 -16.85 13.61
CA THR A 147 -4.63 -17.05 15.06
C THR A 147 -5.52 -15.95 15.64
N GLY A 148 -6.85 -16.10 15.51
CA GLY A 148 -7.79 -15.22 16.22
C GLY A 148 -9.22 -15.24 15.70
N LEU A 149 -9.45 -14.98 14.40
CA LEU A 149 -10.77 -14.97 13.80
C LEU A 149 -10.73 -15.66 12.42
N MET A 150 -11.13 -16.94 12.36
CA MET A 150 -11.23 -17.73 11.13
C MET A 150 -12.22 -17.18 10.07
N HIS A 151 -12.87 -16.04 10.33
CA HIS A 151 -13.85 -15.40 9.42
C HIS A 151 -13.48 -13.99 8.92
N LEU A 152 -12.36 -13.39 9.33
CA LEU A 152 -11.91 -12.06 8.85
C LEU A 152 -10.58 -12.17 8.11
N LEU A 153 -10.54 -13.03 7.07
CA LEU A 153 -9.33 -13.54 6.40
C LEU A 153 -8.47 -12.50 5.65
N MET A 154 -8.83 -11.22 5.72
CA MET A 154 -8.04 -10.09 5.28
C MET A 154 -8.36 -8.95 6.25
N GLY A 155 -7.35 -8.20 6.72
CA GLY A 155 -7.66 -6.95 7.42
C GLY A 155 -8.60 -6.11 6.55
N SER A 156 -9.61 -5.48 7.15
CA SER A 156 -10.67 -4.75 6.41
C SER A 156 -10.08 -3.73 5.42
N PHE A 157 -8.93 -3.13 5.75
CA PHE A 157 -8.19 -2.24 4.88
C PHE A 157 -7.63 -2.95 3.63
N ALA A 158 -6.84 -4.02 3.80
CA ALA A 158 -6.23 -4.74 2.68
C ALA A 158 -7.27 -5.34 1.73
N GLU A 159 -8.40 -5.84 2.26
CA GLU A 159 -9.52 -6.34 1.46
C GLU A 159 -10.17 -5.21 0.64
N THR A 160 -10.28 -4.02 1.23
CA THR A 160 -10.87 -2.85 0.58
C THR A 160 -9.94 -2.31 -0.51
N VAL A 161 -8.64 -2.22 -0.25
CA VAL A 161 -7.62 -1.91 -1.27
C VAL A 161 -7.66 -2.94 -2.39
N MET A 162 -7.76 -4.24 -2.09
CA MET A 162 -7.88 -5.28 -3.12
C MET A 162 -9.08 -5.12 -4.02
N ARG A 163 -10.21 -4.64 -3.49
CA ARG A 163 -11.42 -4.37 -4.28
C ARG A 163 -11.33 -3.10 -5.12
N GLN A 164 -10.54 -2.12 -4.70
CA GLN A 164 -10.43 -0.81 -5.36
C GLN A 164 -9.25 -0.72 -6.32
N SER A 165 -8.17 -1.45 -6.08
CA SER A 165 -6.92 -1.33 -6.82
C SER A 165 -7.04 -1.86 -8.24
N HIS A 166 -6.46 -1.11 -9.18
CA HIS A 166 -6.16 -1.56 -10.55
C HIS A 166 -4.68 -1.91 -10.74
N LEU A 167 -3.86 -1.69 -9.71
CA LEU A 167 -2.43 -2.01 -9.68
C LEU A 167 -2.21 -3.48 -9.30
N PRO A 168 -1.10 -4.10 -9.75
CA PRO A 168 -0.62 -5.34 -9.18
C PRO A 168 -0.47 -5.23 -7.66
N LEU A 169 -0.91 -6.26 -6.93
CA LEU A 169 -0.85 -6.32 -5.48
C LEU A 169 -0.01 -7.48 -4.99
N LEU A 170 0.83 -7.21 -3.98
CA LEU A 170 1.51 -8.25 -3.19
C LEU A 170 0.97 -8.22 -1.76
N ILE A 171 0.29 -9.29 -1.38
CA ILE A 171 -0.29 -9.44 -0.05
C ILE A 171 0.56 -10.39 0.77
N ILE A 172 1.16 -9.85 1.83
CA ILE A 172 1.99 -10.60 2.74
C ILE A 172 1.17 -10.96 3.97
N ARG A 173 1.05 -12.27 4.23
CA ARG A 173 0.39 -12.79 5.44
C ARG A 173 1.36 -12.78 6.60
N SER A 174 0.86 -12.55 7.81
CA SER A 174 1.66 -12.78 9.02
C SER A 174 2.09 -14.25 9.08
N LYS A 175 3.31 -14.51 9.59
CA LYS A 175 3.69 -15.88 9.96
C LYS A 175 2.74 -16.32 11.08
N ALA A 176 2.25 -17.55 11.01
CA ALA A 176 1.61 -18.14 12.18
C ALA A 176 2.68 -18.22 13.27
N GLU A 177 2.37 -17.78 14.49
CA GLU A 177 3.18 -18.20 15.62
C GLU A 177 3.15 -19.73 15.63
N GLU A 178 4.33 -20.35 15.60
CA GLU A 178 4.46 -21.77 15.95
C GLU A 178 4.15 -21.85 17.44
N ALA A 179 2.93 -22.26 17.77
CA ALA A 179 2.48 -22.55 19.12
C ALA A 179 3.14 -23.82 19.67
#